data_AF-A0A4T0BP75-F1
#
_entry.id   AF-A0A4T0BP75-F1
#
_cell.length_a   1.000
_cell.length_b   1.000
_cell.length_c   1.000
_cell.angle_alpha   90.00
_cell.angle_beta   90.00
_cell.angle_gamma   90.00
#
_symmetry.space_group_name_H-M   'P 1'
#
loop_
_entity.id
_entity.type
_entity.pdbx_description
1 polymer ?
#
loop_
_entity_poly.entity_id
_entity_poly.type
_entity_poly.pdbx_seq_one_letter_code
_entity_poly.pdbx_strand_id
1 'polypeptide(L)'
;MKSVIIAAAATFGCAWASPIFARQTSSCTYSNTTAPPCGATSYIDYTVKSGYTLTTIAANPDLKSGVCDIAKVNCISNINLVIPGEVLKIPSFCTTPDNTSCQPTAAPATNNTCVKGVPAKYTVRSGDFLSKIAENFEITLAALEQANPQITNPDLIFPGQVINIPVCEGSSCIVAPYQIKQGDLYYDLAQTYHTTVGQIEAYNPNVDPLNITIGITIQLPQNCN
;
A
#
# COMPACT_ATOMS: atom_id res chain seq x y z
N MET A 1 -46.23 48.57 -3.82
CA MET A 1 -45.05 49.36 -3.42
C MET A 1 -43.81 48.67 -3.97
N LYS A 2 -42.92 49.46 -4.56
CA LYS A 2 -41.66 49.05 -5.21
C LYS A 2 -40.70 48.34 -4.24
N SER A 3 -39.73 47.66 -4.84
CA SER A 3 -38.38 47.36 -4.32
C SER A 3 -38.15 46.00 -3.66
N VAL A 4 -36.99 45.35 -3.80
CA VAL A 4 -35.81 45.46 -4.69
C VAL A 4 -35.14 44.08 -4.59
N ILE A 5 -34.64 43.57 -5.70
CA ILE A 5 -33.81 42.38 -5.78
C ILE A 5 -32.44 42.71 -5.15
N ILE A 6 -32.01 41.95 -4.14
CA ILE A 6 -30.58 41.84 -3.79
C ILE A 6 -30.25 40.36 -3.75
N ALA A 7 -29.69 39.87 -4.86
CA ALA A 7 -28.96 38.62 -4.89
C ALA A 7 -27.64 38.85 -4.13
N ALA A 8 -27.52 38.24 -2.95
CA ALA A 8 -26.23 38.10 -2.29
C ALA A 8 -25.51 36.92 -2.93
N ALA A 9 -24.56 37.22 -3.83
CA ALA A 9 -23.57 36.26 -4.28
C ALA A 9 -22.66 35.90 -3.11
N ALA A 10 -22.93 34.78 -2.44
CA ALA A 10 -21.93 34.13 -1.62
C ALA A 10 -20.91 33.51 -2.59
N THR A 11 -19.76 34.17 -2.71
CA THR A 11 -18.58 33.61 -3.34
C THR A 11 -18.13 32.41 -2.52
N PHE A 12 -18.57 31.22 -2.93
CA PHE A 12 -17.93 29.97 -2.53
C PHE A 12 -16.55 29.95 -3.19
N GLY A 13 -15.58 30.55 -2.52
CA GLY A 13 -14.17 30.40 -2.83
C GLY A 13 -13.81 28.93 -2.70
N CYS A 14 -13.58 28.27 -3.84
CA CYS A 14 -12.87 27.01 -3.95
C CYS A 14 -11.52 27.12 -3.23
N ALA A 15 -11.45 26.63 -2.00
CA ALA A 15 -10.20 26.17 -1.40
C ALA A 15 -10.31 24.66 -1.30
N TRP A 16 -9.99 23.96 -2.39
CA TRP A 16 -9.64 22.55 -2.34
C TRP A 16 -8.33 22.47 -1.57
N ALA A 17 -8.41 22.33 -0.24
CA ALA A 17 -7.28 21.86 0.52
C ALA A 17 -7.00 20.43 0.04
N SER A 18 -5.97 20.28 -0.78
CA SER A 18 -5.43 18.98 -1.21
C SER A 18 -5.18 18.10 0.03
N PRO A 19 -5.29 16.76 -0.07
CA PRO A 19 -5.20 15.84 1.08
C PRO A 19 -3.78 15.69 1.67
N ILE A 20 -2.90 16.69 1.46
CA ILE A 20 -1.47 16.71 1.78
C ILE A 20 -1.19 16.71 3.31
N PHE A 21 -2.18 16.96 4.15
CA PHE A 21 -1.99 17.28 5.58
C PHE A 21 -1.96 16.08 6.55
N ALA A 22 -1.22 15.01 6.24
CA ALA A 22 -0.79 14.04 7.27
C ALA A 22 0.71 13.72 7.26
N ARG A 23 1.52 14.34 6.38
CA ARG A 23 2.98 14.10 6.32
C ARG A 23 3.84 15.30 6.68
N GLN A 24 3.30 16.51 6.61
CA GLN A 24 4.05 17.69 6.98
C GLN A 24 3.95 17.90 8.49
N THR A 25 4.96 17.41 9.22
CA THR A 25 5.44 18.23 10.33
C THR A 25 5.86 19.57 9.75
N SER A 26 5.66 20.65 10.48
CA SER A 26 5.92 22.05 10.10
C SER A 26 7.40 22.39 9.82
N SER A 27 8.22 21.40 9.47
CA SER A 27 9.66 21.47 9.29
C SER A 27 10.18 20.57 8.16
N CYS A 28 9.43 20.42 7.07
CA CYS A 28 9.98 19.84 5.83
C CYS A 28 10.94 20.85 5.17
N THR A 29 12.18 20.94 5.65
CA THR A 29 13.16 21.96 5.25
C THR A 29 14.05 21.56 4.07
N TYR A 30 13.67 20.56 3.26
CA TYR A 30 14.44 20.19 2.04
C TYR A 30 14.34 21.24 0.92
N SER A 31 13.52 22.28 1.12
CA SER A 31 13.17 23.26 0.11
C SER A 31 14.27 24.27 -0.24
N ASN A 32 15.48 24.21 0.32
CA ASN A 32 16.48 25.28 0.12
C ASN A 32 17.96 24.84 0.04
N THR A 33 18.27 23.62 -0.41
CA THR A 33 19.64 23.30 -0.85
C THR A 33 19.78 23.56 -2.34
N THR A 34 20.86 24.24 -2.74
CA THR A 34 21.13 24.60 -4.15
C THR A 34 21.42 23.41 -5.06
N ALA A 35 21.68 22.22 -4.50
CA ALA A 35 21.88 20.98 -5.24
C ALA A 35 20.87 19.90 -4.81
N PRO A 36 20.29 19.15 -5.77
CA PRO A 36 19.51 17.94 -5.49
C PRO A 36 20.33 16.88 -4.73
N PRO A 37 19.69 15.99 -3.94
CA PRO A 37 20.37 14.83 -3.35
C PRO A 37 20.90 13.87 -4.43
N CYS A 38 21.56 12.78 -4.04
CA CYS A 38 22.01 11.67 -4.92
C CYS A 38 22.82 12.07 -6.19
N GLY A 39 23.34 13.30 -6.24
CA GLY A 39 23.96 13.86 -7.45
C GLY A 39 22.99 14.02 -8.62
N ALA A 40 21.68 14.18 -8.35
CA ALA A 40 20.67 14.39 -9.38
C ALA A 40 20.86 15.71 -10.13
N THR A 41 20.46 15.73 -11.40
CA THR A 41 20.63 16.88 -12.31
C THR A 41 19.40 17.78 -12.35
N SER A 42 18.25 17.30 -11.91
CA SER A 42 16.99 18.03 -11.89
C SER A 42 15.97 17.41 -10.93
N TYR A 43 14.83 18.10 -10.81
CA TYR A 43 13.62 17.55 -10.20
C TYR A 43 12.54 17.33 -11.28
N ILE A 44 11.78 16.26 -11.14
CA ILE A 44 10.57 15.98 -11.93
C ILE A 44 9.40 15.88 -10.96
N ASP A 45 8.33 16.62 -11.23
CA ASP A 45 7.05 16.43 -10.55
C ASP A 45 6.36 15.21 -11.15
N TYR A 46 6.13 14.19 -10.31
CA TYR A 46 5.60 12.90 -10.72
C TYR A 46 4.26 12.62 -10.05
N THR A 47 3.21 12.44 -10.85
CA THR A 47 1.90 11.99 -10.35
C THR A 47 1.92 10.49 -10.11
N VAL A 48 1.74 10.07 -8.86
CA VAL A 48 1.71 8.65 -8.46
C VAL A 48 0.55 7.94 -9.15
N LYS A 49 0.86 6.83 -9.82
CA LYS A 49 -0.15 5.98 -10.47
C LYS A 49 -0.68 4.94 -9.48
N SER A 50 -1.90 4.44 -9.72
CA SER A 50 -2.45 3.33 -8.93
C SER A 50 -1.50 2.12 -8.96
N GLY A 51 -1.24 1.55 -7.77
CA GLY A 51 -0.33 0.42 -7.60
C GLY A 51 1.17 0.72 -7.63
N TYR A 52 1.57 2.00 -7.77
CA TYR A 52 2.99 2.36 -7.73
C TYR A 52 3.47 2.51 -6.29
N THR A 53 4.68 2.05 -6.00
CA THR A 53 5.40 2.24 -4.74
C THR A 53 6.59 3.19 -4.96
N LEU A 54 7.21 3.70 -3.88
CA LEU A 54 8.46 4.44 -4.03
C LEU A 54 9.55 3.61 -4.72
N THR A 55 9.57 2.30 -4.50
CA THR A 55 10.50 1.37 -5.17
C THR A 55 10.29 1.35 -6.68
N THR A 56 9.04 1.21 -7.15
CA THR A 56 8.77 1.20 -8.60
C THR A 56 8.98 2.57 -9.24
N ILE A 57 8.72 3.65 -8.50
CA ILE A 57 8.95 5.02 -8.96
C ILE A 57 10.46 5.27 -9.09
N ALA A 58 11.24 4.93 -8.07
CA ALA A 58 12.70 5.09 -8.08
C ALA A 58 13.37 4.29 -9.21
N ALA A 59 12.90 3.06 -9.44
CA ALA A 59 13.40 2.15 -10.47
C ALA A 59 12.97 2.54 -11.90
N ASN A 60 12.07 3.51 -12.08
CA ASN A 60 11.63 3.94 -13.40
C ASN A 60 12.82 4.46 -14.23
N PRO A 61 13.07 3.94 -15.45
CA PRO A 61 14.23 4.31 -16.26
C PRO A 61 14.22 5.77 -16.74
N ASP A 62 13.07 6.43 -16.75
CA ASP A 62 12.93 7.85 -17.11
C ASP A 62 13.20 8.78 -15.91
N LEU A 63 13.10 8.25 -14.69
CA LEU A 63 13.32 9.01 -13.45
C LEU A 63 14.71 8.75 -12.86
N LYS A 64 15.15 7.48 -12.83
CA LYS A 64 16.42 7.02 -12.25
C LYS A 64 16.73 7.69 -10.91
N SER A 65 15.99 7.30 -9.86
CA SER A 65 16.08 7.91 -8.54
C SER A 65 16.41 6.88 -7.45
N GLY A 66 16.45 7.32 -6.19
CA GLY A 66 16.58 6.48 -5.00
C GLY A 66 15.34 6.54 -4.12
N VAL A 67 14.89 5.42 -3.56
CA VAL A 67 13.71 5.36 -2.70
C VAL A 67 13.83 6.32 -1.52
N CYS A 68 14.99 6.33 -0.86
CA CYS A 68 15.24 7.14 0.32
C CYS A 68 15.48 8.61 -0.04
N ASP A 69 16.01 8.87 -1.24
CA ASP A 69 16.11 10.23 -1.77
C ASP A 69 14.73 10.83 -2.04
N ILE A 70 13.83 10.08 -2.70
CA ILE A 70 12.45 10.51 -2.92
C ILE A 70 11.76 10.72 -1.57
N ALA A 71 11.89 9.78 -0.66
CA ALA A 71 11.25 9.86 0.65
C ALA A 71 11.71 11.11 1.41
N LYS A 72 13.01 11.40 1.41
CA LYS A 72 13.60 12.56 2.08
C LYS A 72 13.15 13.89 1.46
N VAL A 73 13.11 13.99 0.13
CA VAL A 73 12.67 15.20 -0.59
C VAL A 73 11.19 15.50 -0.33
N ASN A 74 10.38 14.46 -0.19
CA ASN A 74 8.92 14.56 0.00
C ASN A 74 8.48 14.41 1.46
N CYS A 75 9.43 14.37 2.40
CA CYS A 75 9.17 14.22 3.84
C CYS A 75 8.25 13.03 4.16
N ILE A 76 8.50 11.92 3.48
CA ILE A 76 7.78 10.66 3.63
C ILE A 76 8.45 9.88 4.77
N SER A 77 7.76 9.79 5.92
CA SER A 77 8.23 8.99 7.06
C SER A 77 7.94 7.50 6.89
N ASN A 78 6.79 7.15 6.31
CA ASN A 78 6.43 5.77 6.00
C ASN A 78 6.56 5.54 4.49
N ILE A 79 7.66 4.95 4.06
CA ILE A 79 7.96 4.76 2.63
C ILE A 79 7.01 3.80 1.90
N ASN A 80 6.23 3.01 2.65
CA ASN A 80 5.22 2.10 2.09
C ASN A 80 3.90 2.80 1.80
N LEU A 81 3.67 3.98 2.40
CA LEU A 81 2.48 4.78 2.17
C LEU A 81 2.79 5.79 1.04
N VAL A 82 2.22 5.55 -0.13
CA VAL A 82 2.15 6.52 -1.24
C VAL A 82 0.72 6.51 -1.77
N ILE A 83 0.20 7.70 -2.07
CA ILE A 83 -1.21 7.91 -2.39
C ILE A 83 -1.35 8.09 -3.90
N PRO A 84 -2.09 7.21 -4.61
CA PRO A 84 -2.39 7.41 -6.01
C PRO A 84 -2.98 8.80 -6.29
N GLY A 85 -2.46 9.49 -7.31
CA GLY A 85 -2.83 10.84 -7.68
C GLY A 85 -2.04 11.94 -6.96
N GLU A 86 -1.27 11.64 -5.91
CA GLU A 86 -0.38 12.63 -5.30
C GLU A 86 0.79 12.99 -6.24
N VAL A 87 1.28 14.23 -6.15
CA VAL A 87 2.43 14.67 -6.92
C VAL A 87 3.66 14.64 -6.01
N LEU A 88 4.63 13.80 -6.35
CA LEU A 88 5.93 13.70 -5.68
C LEU A 88 6.98 14.48 -6.46
N LYS A 89 7.84 15.21 -5.74
CA LYS A 89 9.02 15.84 -6.30
C LYS A 89 10.17 14.83 -6.33
N ILE A 90 10.50 14.33 -7.52
CA ILE A 90 11.49 13.27 -7.71
C ILE A 90 12.86 13.87 -8.05
N PRO A 91 13.93 13.64 -7.26
CA PRO A 91 15.29 13.93 -7.70
C PRO A 91 15.67 12.93 -8.81
N SER A 92 15.74 13.39 -10.06
CA SER A 92 15.91 12.52 -11.22
C SER A 92 17.36 12.44 -11.70
N PHE A 93 17.70 11.32 -12.33
CA PHE A 93 19.05 11.01 -12.82
C PHE A 93 20.09 11.02 -11.71
N CYS A 94 19.77 10.39 -10.58
CA CYS A 94 20.69 10.14 -9.48
C CYS A 94 21.92 9.37 -9.99
N THR A 95 23.11 9.82 -9.60
CA THR A 95 24.37 9.08 -9.82
C THR A 95 24.68 8.15 -8.67
N THR A 96 24.18 8.47 -7.47
CA THR A 96 24.34 7.67 -6.24
C THR A 96 23.00 7.50 -5.53
N PRO A 97 22.04 6.73 -6.10
CA PRO A 97 20.72 6.55 -5.51
C PRO A 97 20.79 5.78 -4.19
N ASP A 98 20.17 6.34 -3.15
CA ASP A 98 19.96 5.67 -1.87
C ASP A 98 18.62 4.95 -1.86
N ASN A 99 18.69 3.62 -1.82
CA ASN A 99 17.52 2.75 -1.82
C ASN A 99 17.35 2.00 -0.50
N THR A 100 18.23 2.17 0.48
CA THR A 100 18.32 1.24 1.62
C THR A 100 18.35 1.93 2.98
N SER A 101 18.79 3.18 3.10
CA SER A 101 18.97 3.83 4.43
C SER A 101 17.67 4.04 5.22
N CYS A 102 16.54 4.11 4.51
CA CYS A 102 15.20 4.33 5.02
C CYS A 102 14.31 3.08 4.92
N GLN A 103 14.82 1.99 4.34
CA GLN A 103 14.05 0.76 4.21
C GLN A 103 13.94 0.06 5.56
N PRO A 104 12.76 -0.49 5.90
CA PRO A 104 12.70 -1.49 6.95
C PRO A 104 13.58 -2.69 6.54
N THR A 105 14.20 -3.35 7.51
CA THR A 105 14.94 -4.58 7.25
C THR A 105 14.02 -5.57 6.53
N ALA A 106 14.47 -6.08 5.37
CA ALA A 106 13.68 -7.02 4.59
C ALA A 106 13.18 -8.16 5.49
N ALA A 107 11.88 -8.45 5.40
CA ALA A 107 11.31 -9.57 6.14
C ALA A 107 12.06 -10.87 5.76
N PRO A 108 12.40 -11.73 6.73
CA PRO A 108 13.00 -13.01 6.42
C PRO A 108 12.11 -13.80 5.47
N ALA A 109 12.71 -14.58 4.57
CA ALA A 109 11.96 -15.53 3.76
C ALA A 109 11.15 -16.44 4.69
N THR A 110 9.83 -16.47 4.51
CA THR A 110 8.93 -17.32 5.29
C THR A 110 9.11 -18.77 4.89
N ASN A 111 9.28 -19.64 5.87
CA ASN A 111 9.24 -21.09 5.70
C ASN A 111 7.92 -21.68 6.21
N ASN A 112 6.92 -20.84 6.49
CA ASN A 112 5.65 -21.30 7.00
C ASN A 112 4.91 -22.09 5.91
N THR A 113 4.32 -23.22 6.30
CA THR A 113 3.54 -24.09 5.41
C THR A 113 2.04 -23.96 5.63
N CYS A 114 1.61 -23.18 6.62
CA CYS A 114 0.21 -22.93 6.91
C CYS A 114 0.02 -21.54 7.52
N VAL A 115 -1.18 -20.99 7.33
CA VAL A 115 -1.66 -19.73 7.89
C VAL A 115 -2.31 -20.02 9.25
N LYS A 116 -2.01 -19.21 10.26
CA LYS A 116 -2.65 -19.33 11.57
C LYS A 116 -4.06 -18.74 11.55
N GLY A 117 -5.03 -19.53 12.01
CA GLY A 117 -6.42 -19.19 12.23
C GLY A 117 -7.27 -19.26 10.97
N VAL A 118 -7.36 -18.17 10.22
CA VAL A 118 -8.31 -18.02 9.11
C VAL A 118 -7.64 -17.38 7.89
N PRO A 119 -8.26 -17.43 6.69
CA PRO A 119 -9.37 -18.28 6.30
C PRO A 119 -8.89 -19.57 5.61
N ALA A 120 -9.78 -20.54 5.46
CA ALA A 120 -9.51 -21.77 4.71
C ALA A 120 -9.65 -21.60 3.18
N LYS A 121 -10.21 -20.48 2.72
CA LYS A 121 -10.46 -20.20 1.31
C LYS A 121 -10.17 -18.75 0.98
N TYR A 122 -9.70 -18.52 -0.24
CA TYR A 122 -9.46 -17.20 -0.80
C TYR A 122 -10.07 -17.10 -2.20
N THR A 123 -10.67 -15.96 -2.51
CA THR A 123 -11.18 -15.68 -3.86
C THR A 123 -10.18 -14.83 -4.59
N VAL A 124 -9.61 -15.37 -5.67
CA VAL A 124 -8.61 -14.72 -6.52
C VAL A 124 -9.13 -13.40 -7.05
N ARG A 125 -8.32 -12.35 -6.96
CA ARG A 125 -8.62 -11.00 -7.42
C ARG A 125 -7.92 -10.70 -8.75
N SER A 126 -8.30 -9.59 -9.38
CA SER A 126 -7.59 -9.11 -10.55
C SER A 126 -6.14 -8.75 -10.20
N GLY A 127 -5.18 -9.24 -10.98
CA GLY A 127 -3.74 -9.04 -10.75
C GLY A 127 -3.12 -9.97 -9.72
N ASP A 128 -3.86 -10.97 -9.24
CA ASP A 128 -3.30 -12.02 -8.39
C ASP A 128 -2.59 -13.10 -9.21
N PHE A 129 -1.55 -13.65 -8.60
CA PHE A 129 -0.84 -14.86 -9.02
C PHE A 129 -0.38 -15.59 -7.75
N LEU A 130 -0.18 -16.91 -7.81
CA LEU A 130 -0.04 -17.73 -6.60
C LEU A 130 1.12 -17.29 -5.69
N SER A 131 2.27 -16.87 -6.24
CA SER A 131 3.39 -16.44 -5.39
C SER A 131 3.11 -15.15 -4.62
N LYS A 132 2.39 -14.18 -5.21
CA LYS A 132 1.92 -12.98 -4.48
C LYS A 132 0.89 -13.32 -3.41
N ILE A 133 -0.03 -14.23 -3.71
CA ILE A 133 -1.00 -14.68 -2.71
C ILE A 133 -0.26 -15.35 -1.54
N ALA A 134 0.67 -16.26 -1.82
CA ALA A 134 1.46 -16.94 -0.81
C ALA A 134 2.26 -15.95 0.07
N GLU A 135 2.89 -14.95 -0.55
CA GLU A 135 3.58 -13.85 0.12
C GLU A 135 2.63 -13.05 1.04
N ASN A 136 1.46 -12.65 0.53
CA ASN A 136 0.45 -11.93 1.32
C ASN A 136 -0.04 -12.75 2.52
N PHE A 137 -0.10 -14.09 2.40
CA PHE A 137 -0.44 -15.00 3.48
C PHE A 137 0.74 -15.41 4.37
N GLU A 138 1.96 -14.94 4.07
CA GLU A 138 3.20 -15.31 4.73
C GLU A 138 3.46 -16.83 4.76
N ILE A 139 3.10 -17.54 3.69
CA ILE A 139 3.38 -18.98 3.49
C ILE A 139 4.24 -19.20 2.25
N THR A 140 4.84 -20.38 2.13
CA THR A 140 5.56 -20.77 0.91
C THR A 140 4.60 -21.01 -0.26
N LEU A 141 5.03 -20.67 -1.48
CA LEU A 141 4.29 -21.01 -2.71
C LEU A 141 4.00 -22.51 -2.79
N ALA A 142 4.99 -23.34 -2.46
CA ALA A 142 4.85 -24.79 -2.48
C ALA A 142 3.72 -25.29 -1.57
N ALA A 143 3.54 -24.70 -0.38
CA ALA A 143 2.43 -25.05 0.50
C ALA A 143 1.07 -24.65 -0.09
N LEU A 144 0.99 -23.49 -0.74
CA LEU A 144 -0.23 -23.05 -1.42
C LEU A 144 -0.57 -23.95 -2.61
N GLU A 145 0.41 -24.33 -3.42
CA GLU A 145 0.25 -25.26 -4.55
C GLU A 145 -0.20 -26.64 -4.06
N GLN A 146 0.42 -27.16 -2.99
CA GLN A 146 0.05 -28.45 -2.40
C GLN A 146 -1.39 -28.45 -1.86
N ALA A 147 -1.86 -27.33 -1.31
CA ALA A 147 -3.25 -27.17 -0.88
C ALA A 147 -4.24 -27.09 -2.06
N ASN A 148 -3.76 -26.89 -3.28
CA ASN A 148 -4.56 -26.69 -4.49
C ASN A 148 -4.19 -27.66 -5.63
N PRO A 149 -4.25 -28.98 -5.42
CA PRO A 149 -3.89 -29.97 -6.44
C PRO A 149 -4.81 -29.93 -7.67
N GLN A 150 -5.95 -29.25 -7.59
CA GLN A 150 -6.85 -29.01 -8.71
C GLN A 150 -6.32 -27.98 -9.73
N ILE A 151 -5.29 -27.19 -9.37
CA ILE A 151 -4.67 -26.21 -10.27
C ILE A 151 -3.53 -26.89 -11.02
N THR A 152 -3.77 -27.23 -12.29
CA THR A 152 -2.80 -27.96 -13.11
C THR A 152 -1.66 -27.08 -13.62
N ASN A 153 -1.92 -25.78 -13.81
CA ASN A 153 -0.91 -24.79 -14.18
C ASN A 153 -0.88 -23.67 -13.13
N PRO A 154 0.10 -23.66 -12.21
CA PRO A 154 0.23 -22.67 -11.14
C PRO A 154 0.32 -21.22 -11.63
N ASP A 155 0.80 -21.00 -12.86
CA ASP A 155 0.91 -19.67 -13.46
C ASP A 155 -0.41 -19.14 -14.01
N LEU A 156 -1.48 -19.95 -13.98
CA LEU A 156 -2.77 -19.61 -14.57
C LEU A 156 -3.91 -19.78 -13.55
N ILE A 157 -4.25 -18.66 -12.91
CA ILE A 157 -5.43 -18.50 -12.05
C ILE A 157 -6.30 -17.35 -12.56
N PHE A 158 -7.60 -17.39 -12.26
CA PHE A 158 -8.57 -16.43 -12.79
C PHE A 158 -9.27 -15.64 -11.68
N PRO A 159 -9.56 -14.34 -11.87
CA PRO A 159 -10.39 -13.59 -10.93
C PRO A 159 -11.73 -14.29 -10.67
N GLY A 160 -12.13 -14.35 -9.40
CA GLY A 160 -13.32 -15.07 -8.94
C GLY A 160 -13.11 -16.57 -8.68
N GLN A 161 -11.96 -17.14 -9.08
CA GLN A 161 -11.60 -18.50 -8.72
C GLN A 161 -11.40 -18.61 -7.21
N VAL A 162 -12.01 -19.62 -6.60
CA VAL A 162 -11.80 -19.90 -5.16
C VAL A 162 -10.70 -20.94 -5.02
N ILE A 163 -9.68 -20.61 -4.23
CA ILE A 163 -8.56 -21.48 -3.90
C ILE A 163 -8.56 -21.81 -2.39
N ASN A 164 -7.99 -22.94 -2.04
CA ASN A 164 -7.78 -23.35 -0.65
C ASN A 164 -6.56 -22.64 -0.09
N ILE A 165 -6.64 -22.23 1.17
CA ILE A 165 -5.51 -21.71 1.94
C ILE A 165 -5.18 -22.75 3.02
N PRO A 166 -3.93 -23.25 3.12
CA PRO A 166 -3.57 -24.20 4.16
C PRO A 166 -3.61 -23.51 5.52
N VAL A 167 -4.53 -23.92 6.38
CA VAL A 167 -4.68 -23.38 7.75
C VAL A 167 -4.04 -24.33 8.75
N CYS A 168 -3.30 -23.80 9.72
CA CYS A 168 -2.69 -24.62 10.77
C CYS A 168 -3.77 -25.24 11.67
N GLU A 169 -3.72 -26.54 11.92
CA GLU A 169 -4.70 -27.18 12.80
C GLU A 169 -4.64 -26.62 14.23
N GLY A 170 -5.81 -26.41 14.85
CA GLY A 170 -5.92 -25.88 16.22
C GLY A 170 -5.60 -24.38 16.37
N SER A 171 -5.28 -23.68 15.28
CA SER A 171 -5.03 -22.23 15.29
C SER A 171 -6.32 -21.40 15.23
N SER A 172 -6.27 -20.15 15.66
CA SER A 172 -7.45 -19.27 15.70
C SER A 172 -7.11 -17.79 15.46
N CYS A 173 -8.10 -17.01 15.04
CA CYS A 173 -8.03 -15.54 15.00
C CYS A 173 -9.34 -14.94 15.53
N ILE A 174 -9.28 -13.70 16.00
CA ILE A 174 -10.47 -12.88 16.26
C ILE A 174 -10.72 -12.05 15.01
N VAL A 175 -11.92 -12.09 14.44
CA VAL A 175 -12.29 -11.21 13.32
C VAL A 175 -13.26 -10.16 13.83
N ALA A 176 -12.89 -8.88 13.71
CA ALA A 176 -13.69 -7.77 14.21
C ALA A 176 -13.74 -6.61 13.20
N PRO A 177 -14.82 -5.82 13.18
CA PRO A 177 -14.89 -4.62 12.35
C PRO A 177 -13.84 -3.59 12.78
N TYR A 178 -13.15 -3.01 11.80
CA TYR A 178 -12.18 -1.93 11.99
C TYR A 178 -12.46 -0.79 11.01
N GLN A 179 -12.47 0.44 11.49
CA GLN A 179 -12.66 1.61 10.65
C GLN A 179 -11.31 2.14 10.18
N ILE A 180 -11.09 2.16 8.86
CA ILE A 180 -9.87 2.67 8.22
C ILE A 180 -9.67 4.14 8.59
N LYS A 181 -8.49 4.44 9.13
CA LYS A 181 -8.03 5.77 9.48
C LYS A 181 -7.11 6.32 8.40
N GLN A 182 -6.87 7.62 8.46
CA GLN A 182 -5.93 8.29 7.56
C GLN A 182 -4.52 7.70 7.74
N GLY A 183 -3.93 7.26 6.63
CA GLY A 183 -2.57 6.70 6.60
C GLY A 183 -2.47 5.22 6.95
N ASP A 184 -3.60 4.55 7.24
CA ASP A 184 -3.59 3.09 7.41
C ASP A 184 -3.19 2.41 6.10
N LEU A 185 -2.41 1.33 6.22
CA LEU A 185 -2.10 0.37 5.17
C LEU A 185 -2.41 -1.02 5.67
N TYR A 186 -2.86 -1.93 4.80
CA TYR A 186 -3.04 -3.34 5.18
C TYR A 186 -1.75 -3.97 5.70
N TYR A 187 -0.60 -3.59 5.14
CA TYR A 187 0.71 -4.03 5.63
C TYR A 187 0.94 -3.62 7.09
N ASP A 188 0.74 -2.35 7.43
CA ASP A 188 0.95 -1.84 8.79
C ASP A 188 -0.08 -2.41 9.77
N LEU A 189 -1.34 -2.57 9.34
CA LEU A 189 -2.39 -3.21 10.11
C LEU A 189 -2.07 -4.68 10.39
N ALA A 190 -1.57 -5.43 9.41
CA ALA A 190 -1.19 -6.83 9.56
C ALA A 190 -0.14 -6.99 10.68
N GLN A 191 0.91 -6.18 10.65
CA GLN A 191 1.95 -6.18 11.67
C GLN A 191 1.40 -5.78 13.05
N THR A 192 0.57 -4.74 13.10
CA THR A 192 0.01 -4.19 14.34
C THR A 192 -0.95 -5.16 15.03
N TYR A 193 -1.78 -5.87 14.26
CA TYR A 193 -2.85 -6.74 14.77
C TYR A 193 -2.48 -8.22 14.76
N HIS A 194 -1.22 -8.56 14.47
CA HIS A 194 -0.73 -9.94 14.41
C HIS A 194 -1.59 -10.81 13.48
N THR A 195 -1.72 -10.36 12.24
CA THR A 195 -2.36 -11.06 11.12
C THR A 195 -1.50 -10.85 9.87
N THR A 196 -1.95 -11.31 8.69
CA THR A 196 -1.25 -11.11 7.42
C THR A 196 -2.10 -10.29 6.44
N VAL A 197 -1.46 -9.69 5.44
CA VAL A 197 -2.17 -8.92 4.39
C VAL A 197 -3.22 -9.79 3.70
N GLY A 198 -2.87 -11.04 3.39
CA GLY A 198 -3.75 -12.01 2.75
C GLY A 198 -4.98 -12.34 3.59
N GLN A 199 -4.83 -12.41 4.92
CA GLN A 199 -5.97 -12.59 5.82
C GLN A 199 -6.92 -11.39 5.79
N ILE A 200 -6.39 -10.16 5.81
CA ILE A 200 -7.20 -8.94 5.68
C ILE A 200 -7.89 -8.91 4.32
N GLU A 201 -7.18 -9.17 3.22
CA GLU A 201 -7.77 -9.22 1.88
C GLU A 201 -8.88 -10.27 1.79
N ALA A 202 -8.66 -11.47 2.30
CA ALA A 202 -9.64 -12.55 2.19
C ALA A 202 -10.99 -12.23 2.86
N TYR A 203 -10.97 -11.46 3.96
CA TYR A 203 -12.18 -11.02 4.67
C TYR A 203 -12.82 -9.77 4.07
N ASN A 204 -12.15 -9.11 3.14
CA ASN A 204 -12.60 -7.86 2.51
C ASN A 204 -12.59 -7.96 0.97
N PRO A 205 -13.24 -8.97 0.35
CA PRO A 205 -13.15 -9.25 -1.09
C PRO A 205 -13.59 -8.09 -1.99
N ASN A 206 -14.43 -7.20 -1.48
CA ASN A 206 -14.98 -6.05 -2.23
C ASN A 206 -14.19 -4.75 -2.00
N VAL A 207 -13.10 -4.79 -1.24
CA VAL A 207 -12.25 -3.62 -0.96
C VAL A 207 -10.96 -3.75 -1.75
N ASP A 208 -10.68 -2.75 -2.59
CA ASP A 208 -9.42 -2.64 -3.32
C ASP A 208 -8.30 -2.20 -2.35
N PRO A 209 -7.28 -3.05 -2.10
CA PRO A 209 -6.19 -2.73 -1.18
C PRO A 209 -5.35 -1.54 -1.65
N LEU A 210 -5.34 -1.25 -2.95
CA LEU A 210 -4.58 -0.13 -3.53
C LEU A 210 -5.34 1.20 -3.44
N ASN A 211 -6.64 1.16 -3.16
CA ASN A 211 -7.52 2.31 -3.11
C ASN A 211 -8.43 2.26 -1.87
N ILE A 212 -7.82 2.09 -0.70
CA ILE A 212 -8.53 2.12 0.58
C ILE A 212 -8.98 3.54 0.93
N THR A 213 -10.28 3.73 1.14
CA THR A 213 -10.87 5.04 1.48
C THR A 213 -10.98 5.21 2.99
N ILE A 214 -10.65 6.40 3.48
CA ILE A 214 -10.80 6.75 4.89
C ILE A 214 -12.26 6.58 5.35
N GLY A 215 -12.45 6.02 6.53
CA GLY A 215 -13.76 5.90 7.18
C GLY A 215 -14.56 4.65 6.79
N ILE A 216 -14.12 3.86 5.80
CA ILE A 216 -14.74 2.57 5.50
C ILE A 216 -14.48 1.58 6.65
N THR A 217 -15.43 0.67 6.87
CA THR A 217 -15.26 -0.43 7.82
C THR A 217 -14.84 -1.69 7.08
N ILE A 218 -13.70 -2.26 7.49
CA ILE A 218 -13.21 -3.56 7.04
C ILE A 218 -13.41 -4.61 8.14
N GLN A 219 -13.43 -5.88 7.78
CA GLN A 219 -13.31 -7.01 8.71
C GLN A 219 -11.83 -7.31 8.91
N LEU A 220 -11.32 -7.12 10.13
CA LEU A 220 -9.91 -7.24 10.45
C LEU A 220 -9.68 -8.48 11.33
N PRO A 221 -9.01 -9.52 10.83
CA PRO A 221 -8.49 -10.61 11.66
C PRO A 221 -7.38 -10.09 12.59
N GLN A 222 -7.34 -10.60 13.82
CA GLN A 222 -6.45 -10.12 14.88
C GLN A 222 -5.99 -11.30 15.74
N ASN A 223 -4.78 -11.18 16.29
CA ASN A 223 -4.17 -12.13 17.22
C ASN A 223 -4.19 -13.58 16.71
N CYS A 224 -3.80 -13.76 15.44
CA CYS A 224 -3.78 -15.07 14.80
C CYS A 224 -2.66 -15.94 15.39
N ASN A 225 -3.03 -17.02 16.09
CA ASN A 225 -2.09 -17.87 16.84
C ASN A 225 -2.26 -19.36 16.59
#